data_AF-A0A7X1DLW1-F1
#
_entry.id   AF-A0A7X1DLW1-F1
#
_cell.length_a   1.000
_cell.length_b   1.000
_cell.length_c   1.000
_cell.angle_alpha   90.00
_cell.angle_beta   90.00
_cell.angle_gamma   90.00
#
_symmetry.space_group_name_H-M   'P 1'
#
loop_
_entity.id
_entity.type
_entity.pdbx_description
1 polymer ?
#
loop_
_entity_poly.entity_id
_entity_poly.type
_entity_poly.pdbx_seq_one_letter_code
_entity_poly.pdbx_strand_id
1 'polypeptide(L)'
;MNHSAAFMIFSFNRKLKDVLGMSLPVEEQRFLSHMFQHYMSRRKTRMLDYSIIENVEGFALLAEKLGQIAGTDLKKNQAFLDLINRQLRFFNEKKEQKDYLYYEDEKLFLEVKVRFKSLYEQVATHYHWFDRQSPLYQIESESNIVETVLFLVSIQNNLDVKKILLFTNKGPTWTNFLVDVLRAKFGRKIEIQTLDYLDELYAIDLRTIDFVISDTEIEKLTKPLVVITPLPSIRDFNTIEEMLVNRHAKGSPHFYLMQNLDQNL
;
A
#
# COMPACT_ATOMS: atom_id res chain seq x y z
N MET A 1 -14.78 30.36 11.81
CA MET A 1 -15.79 29.82 10.86
C MET A 1 -16.63 28.72 11.53
N ASN A 2 -17.45 29.03 12.54
CA ASN A 2 -18.18 28.04 13.36
C ASN A 2 -19.70 27.96 13.10
N HIS A 3 -20.23 28.74 12.16
CA HIS A 3 -21.69 28.88 11.98
C HIS A 3 -22.33 27.72 11.21
N SER A 4 -21.57 26.88 10.50
CA SER A 4 -22.14 25.83 9.64
C SER A 4 -22.67 24.62 10.42
N ALA A 5 -21.91 24.08 11.39
CA ALA A 5 -22.34 22.90 12.15
C ALA A 5 -23.51 23.21 13.10
N ALA A 6 -23.41 24.32 13.84
CA ALA A 6 -24.48 24.77 14.74
C ALA A 6 -25.79 25.07 13.96
N PHE A 7 -25.70 25.67 12.77
CA PHE A 7 -26.85 25.91 11.92
C PHE A 7 -27.46 24.63 11.35
N MET A 8 -26.64 23.63 11.00
CA MET A 8 -27.13 22.31 10.57
C MET A 8 -27.85 21.56 11.69
N ILE A 9 -27.29 21.56 12.91
CA ILE A 9 -27.94 20.93 14.07
C ILE A 9 -29.22 21.66 14.47
N PHE A 10 -29.22 22.99 14.42
CA PHE A 10 -30.43 23.79 14.65
C PHE A 10 -31.52 23.47 13.61
N SER A 11 -31.15 23.40 12.32
CA SER A 11 -32.07 23.07 11.23
C SER A 11 -32.58 21.63 11.32
N PHE A 12 -31.74 20.70 11.76
CA PHE A 12 -32.10 19.31 12.02
C PHE A 12 -33.11 19.21 13.18
N ASN A 13 -32.82 19.84 14.32
CA ASN A 13 -33.70 19.82 15.48
C ASN A 13 -35.06 20.47 15.19
N ARG A 14 -35.07 21.55 14.40
CA ARG A 14 -36.32 22.17 13.93
C ARG A 14 -37.14 21.20 13.08
N LYS A 15 -36.54 20.53 12.10
CA LYS A 15 -37.23 19.50 11.30
C LYS A 15 -37.72 18.32 12.13
N LEU A 16 -36.95 17.90 13.13
CA LEU A 16 -37.32 16.82 14.05
C LEU A 16 -38.59 17.17 14.83
N LYS A 17 -38.68 18.43 15.28
CA LYS A 17 -39.85 18.96 15.96
C LYS A 17 -41.05 19.08 15.04
N ASP A 18 -40.84 19.56 13.82
CA ASP A 18 -41.91 19.78 12.85
C ASP A 18 -42.49 18.45 12.30
N VAL A 19 -41.65 17.40 12.14
CA VAL A 19 -42.07 16.12 11.55
C VAL A 19 -42.49 15.10 12.60
N LEU A 20 -41.81 15.04 13.74
CA LEU A 20 -41.98 13.99 14.73
C LEU A 20 -42.48 14.50 16.10
N GLY A 21 -42.68 15.82 16.25
CA GLY A 21 -43.10 16.44 17.52
C GLY A 21 -42.03 16.37 18.62
N MET A 22 -40.80 15.97 18.29
CA MET A 22 -39.71 15.77 19.26
C MET A 22 -38.67 16.89 19.15
N SER A 23 -38.08 17.29 20.27
CA SER A 23 -36.95 18.22 20.29
C SER A 23 -35.80 17.66 21.10
N LEU A 24 -34.60 17.78 20.56
CA LEU A 24 -33.37 17.41 21.25
C LEU A 24 -33.09 18.42 22.39
N PRO A 25 -32.78 17.96 23.61
CA PRO A 25 -32.24 18.80 24.68
C PRO A 25 -30.99 19.55 24.24
N VAL A 26 -30.69 20.66 24.93
CA VAL A 26 -29.54 21.53 24.59
C VAL A 26 -28.22 20.76 24.71
N GLU A 27 -28.14 19.85 25.67
CA GLU A 27 -27.00 18.97 25.93
C GLU A 27 -26.75 18.03 24.75
N GLU A 28 -27.79 17.43 24.19
CA GLU A 28 -27.69 16.54 23.03
C GLU A 28 -27.37 17.30 21.74
N GLN A 29 -27.92 18.51 21.57
CA GLN A 29 -27.55 19.38 20.46
C GLN A 29 -26.06 19.79 20.52
N ARG A 30 -25.54 20.05 21.73
CA ARG A 30 -24.11 20.34 21.95
C ARG A 30 -23.25 19.12 21.63
N PHE A 31 -23.68 17.94 22.09
CA PHE A 31 -23.01 16.68 21.77
C PHE A 31 -22.96 16.43 20.25
N LEU A 32 -24.10 16.53 19.56
CA LEU A 32 -24.14 16.35 18.11
C LEU A 32 -23.32 17.41 17.37
N SER A 33 -23.33 18.66 17.83
CA SER A 33 -22.49 19.72 17.26
C SER A 33 -21.00 19.39 17.40
N HIS A 34 -20.59 18.87 18.57
CA HIS A 34 -19.23 18.40 18.81
C HIS A 34 -18.87 17.20 17.91
N MET A 35 -19.76 16.22 17.79
CA MET A 35 -19.58 15.05 16.91
C MET A 35 -19.47 15.44 15.44
N PHE A 36 -20.34 16.33 14.96
CA PHE A 36 -20.28 16.85 13.60
C PHE A 36 -19.03 17.68 13.35
N GLN A 37 -18.60 18.50 14.32
CA GLN A 37 -17.34 19.22 14.22
C GLN A 37 -16.16 18.26 14.14
N HIS A 38 -16.11 17.23 15.00
CA HIS A 38 -15.07 16.20 14.98
C HIS A 38 -15.04 15.44 13.64
N TYR A 39 -16.21 15.07 13.11
CA TYR A 39 -16.35 14.39 11.83
C TYR A 39 -15.95 15.29 10.64
N MET A 40 -16.34 16.56 10.67
CA MET A 40 -16.01 17.54 9.63
C MET A 40 -14.56 18.02 9.73
N SER A 41 -13.94 18.05 10.91
CA SER A 41 -12.51 18.32 11.08
C SER A 41 -11.65 17.17 10.59
N ARG A 42 -12.10 15.92 10.75
CA ARG A 42 -11.48 14.76 10.08
C ARG A 42 -11.52 14.88 8.55
N ARG A 43 -12.56 15.51 7.97
CA ARG A 43 -12.65 15.79 6.51
C ARG A 43 -11.95 17.07 6.05
N LYS A 44 -11.80 18.07 6.92
CA LYS A 44 -10.98 19.27 6.69
C LYS A 44 -9.66 19.12 7.42
N THR A 45 -8.88 18.11 7.05
CA THR A 45 -7.44 18.19 7.27
C THR A 45 -6.98 19.42 6.50
N ARG A 46 -6.49 20.45 7.20
CA ARG A 46 -5.57 21.38 6.57
C ARG A 46 -4.40 20.50 6.15
N MET A 47 -4.34 20.10 4.89
CA MET A 47 -3.10 19.54 4.37
C MET A 47 -2.04 20.58 4.67
N LEU A 48 -1.10 20.26 5.55
CA LEU A 48 0.13 21.02 5.58
C LEU A 48 0.72 20.88 4.17
N ASP A 49 1.20 21.99 3.62
CA ASP A 49 1.98 21.95 2.39
C ASP A 49 3.07 20.88 2.56
N TYR A 50 3.27 20.00 1.59
CA TYR A 50 4.21 18.88 1.70
C TYR A 50 5.63 19.36 2.02
N SER A 51 5.97 20.57 1.60
CA SER A 51 7.20 21.27 1.98
C SER A 51 7.35 21.46 3.50
N ILE A 52 6.26 21.54 4.26
CA ILE A 52 6.29 21.64 5.72
C ILE A 52 6.65 20.29 6.34
N ILE A 53 6.13 19.16 5.81
CA ILE A 53 6.41 17.81 6.32
C ILE A 53 7.87 17.44 6.12
N GLU A 54 8.43 17.75 4.95
CA GLU A 54 9.86 17.53 4.65
C GLU A 54 10.79 18.27 5.64
N ASN A 55 10.31 19.39 6.20
CA ASN A 55 11.02 20.18 7.18
C ASN A 55 10.71 19.80 8.64
N VAL A 56 9.84 18.81 8.89
CA VAL A 56 9.60 18.32 10.26
C VAL A 56 10.80 17.52 10.73
N GLU A 57 11.34 17.90 11.89
CA GLU A 57 12.46 17.22 12.52
C GLU A 57 12.16 15.73 12.74
N GLY A 58 13.09 14.87 12.33
CA GLY A 58 12.93 13.42 12.43
C GLY A 58 12.13 12.75 11.31
N PHE A 59 11.41 13.51 10.45
CA PHE A 59 10.59 12.93 9.37
C PHE A 59 11.43 12.13 8.37
N ALA A 60 12.55 12.70 7.89
CA ALA A 60 13.39 12.03 6.91
C ALA A 60 13.93 10.67 7.42
N LEU A 61 14.25 10.59 8.71
CA LEU A 61 14.74 9.36 9.34
C LEU A 61 13.59 8.37 9.60
N LEU A 62 12.41 8.85 9.98
CA LEU A 62 11.20 8.01 10.09
C LEU A 62 10.86 7.36 8.73
N ALA A 63 10.80 8.17 7.66
CA ALA A 63 10.52 7.69 6.31
C ALA A 63 11.57 6.67 5.84
N GLU A 64 12.84 6.88 6.18
CA GLU A 64 13.92 5.93 5.86
C GLU A 64 13.74 4.60 6.62
N LYS A 65 13.48 4.63 7.93
CA LYS A 65 13.30 3.42 8.74
C LYS A 65 12.09 2.61 8.29
N LEU A 66 10.96 3.27 8.06
CA LEU A 66 9.76 2.59 7.54
C LEU A 66 9.95 2.13 6.09
N GLY A 67 10.73 2.86 5.29
CA GLY A 67 11.09 2.48 3.93
C GLY A 67 11.97 1.24 3.87
N GLN A 68 12.91 1.09 4.81
CA GLN A 68 13.71 -0.14 4.97
C GLN A 68 12.83 -1.35 5.28
N ILE A 69 11.81 -1.16 6.13
CA ILE A 69 10.84 -2.23 6.44
C ILE A 69 9.99 -2.58 5.22
N ALA A 70 9.49 -1.57 4.49
CA ALA A 70 8.67 -1.78 3.30
C ALA A 70 9.48 -2.28 2.08
N GLY A 71 10.79 -2.08 2.06
CA GLY A 71 11.62 -2.35 0.88
C GLY A 71 11.44 -1.32 -0.25
N THR A 72 11.04 -0.09 0.07
CA THR A 72 10.83 0.98 -0.92
C THR A 72 11.20 2.36 -0.36
N ASP A 73 11.44 3.34 -1.23
CA ASP A 73 11.69 4.72 -0.84
C ASP A 73 10.37 5.43 -0.51
N LEU A 74 10.07 5.55 0.78
CA LEU A 74 8.87 6.24 1.25
C LEU A 74 8.97 7.76 1.21
N LYS A 75 10.17 8.36 1.09
CA LYS A 75 10.33 9.82 1.05
C LYS A 75 9.62 10.46 -0.15
N LYS A 76 9.49 9.70 -1.23
CA LYS A 76 8.83 10.13 -2.49
C LYS A 76 7.46 9.49 -2.70
N ASN A 77 6.99 8.69 -1.75
CA ASN A 77 5.72 8.00 -1.89
C ASN A 77 4.58 8.93 -1.46
N GLN A 78 3.82 9.44 -2.43
CA GLN A 78 2.75 10.40 -2.18
C GLN A 78 1.71 9.89 -1.17
N ALA A 79 1.31 8.62 -1.27
CA ALA A 79 0.34 8.04 -0.34
C ALA A 79 0.88 7.96 1.09
N PHE A 80 2.18 7.72 1.26
CA PHE A 80 2.84 7.79 2.56
C PHE A 80 2.90 9.22 3.09
N LEU A 81 3.23 10.20 2.25
CA LEU A 81 3.23 11.62 2.65
C LEU A 81 1.85 12.07 3.11
N ASP A 82 0.81 11.69 2.37
CA ASP A 82 -0.59 11.98 2.71
C ASP A 82 -1.02 11.30 4.01
N LEU A 83 -0.54 10.07 4.24
CA LEU A 83 -0.75 9.34 5.49
C LEU A 83 -0.14 10.10 6.67
N ILE A 84 1.15 10.43 6.62
CA ILE A 84 1.84 11.14 7.71
C ILE A 84 1.24 12.53 7.92
N ASN A 85 0.87 13.25 6.87
CA ASN A 85 0.20 14.57 7.00
C ASN A 85 -1.10 14.48 7.81
N ARG A 86 -1.90 13.43 7.61
CA ARG A 86 -3.15 13.20 8.35
C ARG A 86 -2.90 12.79 9.80
N GLN A 87 -1.76 12.16 10.07
CA GLN A 87 -1.40 11.65 11.39
C GLN A 87 -0.70 12.68 12.26
N LEU A 88 -0.03 13.67 11.66
CA LEU A 88 0.67 14.75 12.36
C LEU A 88 -0.31 15.60 13.19
N ARG A 89 -0.01 15.71 14.48
CA ARG A 89 -0.75 16.52 15.46
C ARG A 89 0.22 17.40 16.22
N PHE A 90 -0.28 18.52 16.74
CA PHE A 90 0.53 19.36 17.62
C PHE A 90 0.57 18.78 19.03
N PHE A 91 1.72 18.86 19.71
CA PHE A 91 1.99 18.29 21.05
C PHE A 91 0.94 18.66 22.14
N ASN A 92 0.19 19.74 21.95
CA ASN A 92 -0.84 20.22 22.89
C ASN A 92 -2.28 19.87 22.49
N GLU A 93 -2.50 19.10 21.42
CA GLU A 93 -3.82 18.55 21.12
C GLU A 93 -4.14 17.46 22.15
N LYS A 94 -5.18 17.70 22.97
CA LYS A 94 -5.60 16.77 24.02
C LYS A 94 -5.71 15.35 23.45
N LYS A 95 -5.14 14.37 24.18
CA LYS A 95 -5.28 12.93 23.92
C LYS A 95 -6.68 12.63 23.39
N GLU A 96 -6.76 12.01 22.23
CA GLU A 96 -8.03 11.51 21.68
C GLU A 96 -8.77 10.76 22.79
N GLN A 97 -9.93 11.28 23.18
CA GLN A 97 -10.85 10.51 23.98
C GLN A 97 -11.31 9.35 23.10
N LYS A 98 -11.10 8.13 23.59
CA LYS A 98 -11.67 6.92 22.99
C LYS A 98 -13.19 7.10 22.95
N ASP A 99 -13.72 7.39 21.78
CA ASP A 99 -15.15 7.54 21.54
C ASP A 99 -15.74 6.20 21.08
N TYR A 100 -17.04 6.18 20.78
CA TYR A 100 -17.73 4.95 20.35
C TYR A 100 -17.11 4.32 19.09
N LEU A 101 -16.51 5.13 18.20
CA LEU A 101 -15.88 4.66 16.96
C LEU A 101 -14.59 3.89 17.25
N TYR A 102 -13.84 4.28 18.28
CA TYR A 102 -12.67 3.53 18.74
C TYR A 102 -13.03 2.09 19.16
N TYR A 103 -14.23 1.86 19.71
CA TYR A 103 -14.68 0.53 20.12
C TYR A 103 -15.08 -0.38 18.94
N GLU A 104 -15.56 0.19 17.83
CA GLU A 104 -15.79 -0.59 16.59
C GLU A 104 -14.46 -1.00 15.95
N ASP A 105 -13.45 -0.12 16.02
CA ASP A 105 -12.11 -0.35 15.47
C ASP A 105 -11.23 -1.27 16.35
N GLU A 106 -11.59 -1.49 17.61
CA GLU A 106 -10.80 -2.28 18.56
C GLU A 106 -10.55 -3.72 18.07
N LYS A 107 -11.55 -4.33 17.41
CA LYS A 107 -11.40 -5.66 16.79
C LYS A 107 -10.39 -5.66 15.66
N LEU A 108 -10.40 -4.62 14.82
CA LEU A 108 -9.42 -4.45 13.74
C LEU A 108 -8.02 -4.25 14.32
N PHE A 109 -7.89 -3.42 15.35
CA PHE A 109 -6.60 -3.14 15.99
C PHE A 109 -6.01 -4.40 16.62
N LEU A 110 -6.85 -5.18 17.30
CA LEU A 110 -6.45 -6.45 17.88
C LEU A 110 -6.01 -7.45 16.79
N GLU A 111 -6.79 -7.58 15.71
CA GLU A 111 -6.45 -8.46 14.59
C GLU A 111 -5.10 -8.07 13.96
N VAL A 112 -4.87 -6.78 13.71
CA VAL A 112 -3.61 -6.28 13.14
C VAL A 112 -2.44 -6.55 14.09
N LYS A 113 -2.61 -6.31 15.39
CA LYS A 113 -1.59 -6.59 16.41
C LYS A 113 -1.25 -8.08 16.50
N VAL A 114 -2.24 -8.95 16.41
CA VAL A 114 -2.02 -10.40 16.48
C VAL A 114 -1.36 -10.89 15.20
N ARG A 115 -1.91 -10.54 14.03
CA ARG A 115 -1.47 -11.04 12.73
C ARG A 115 -0.13 -10.47 12.29
N PHE A 116 0.14 -9.20 12.58
CA PHE A 116 1.33 -8.47 12.16
C PHE A 116 2.17 -7.99 13.34
N LYS A 117 2.22 -8.76 14.43
CA LYS A 117 2.85 -8.39 15.70
C LYS A 117 4.23 -7.73 15.57
N SER A 118 5.16 -8.39 14.88
CA SER A 118 6.53 -7.88 14.73
C SER A 118 6.58 -6.55 13.96
N LEU A 119 5.76 -6.42 12.91
CA LEU A 119 5.68 -5.19 12.13
C LEU A 119 5.06 -4.06 12.95
N TYR A 120 4.00 -4.37 13.70
CA TYR A 120 3.38 -3.43 14.62
C TYR A 120 4.37 -2.89 15.65
N GLU A 121 5.15 -3.77 16.30
CA GLU A 121 6.15 -3.38 17.31
C GLU A 121 7.26 -2.49 16.71
N GLN A 122 7.69 -2.78 15.48
CA GLN A 122 8.68 -1.96 14.77
C GLN A 122 8.14 -0.56 14.45
N VAL A 123 6.92 -0.48 13.88
CA VAL A 123 6.28 0.81 13.57
C VAL A 123 6.08 1.61 14.85
N ALA A 124 5.56 0.99 15.91
CA ALA A 124 5.37 1.64 17.20
C ALA A 124 6.68 2.21 17.76
N THR A 125 7.78 1.47 17.65
CA THR A 125 9.11 1.93 18.10
C THR A 125 9.58 3.16 17.32
N HIS A 126 9.37 3.19 16.01
CA HIS A 126 9.77 4.33 15.18
C HIS A 126 8.88 5.56 15.40
N TYR A 127 7.58 5.37 15.63
CA TYR A 127 6.65 6.44 15.98
C TYR A 127 6.99 7.05 17.34
N HIS A 128 7.25 6.21 18.34
CA HIS A 128 7.69 6.65 19.65
C HIS A 128 9.01 7.43 19.59
N TRP A 129 9.96 6.96 18.77
CA TRP A 129 11.21 7.68 18.56
C TRP A 129 10.98 9.06 17.91
N PHE A 130 10.12 9.15 16.89
CA PHE A 130 9.79 10.41 16.23
C PHE A 130 9.17 11.42 17.21
N ASP A 131 8.19 11.00 18.02
CA ASP A 131 7.52 11.86 19.01
C ASP A 131 8.48 12.37 20.09
N ARG A 132 9.56 11.63 20.40
CA ARG A 132 10.60 12.10 21.33
C ARG A 132 11.58 13.08 20.70
N GLN A 133 11.76 13.06 19.39
CA GLN A 133 12.65 13.97 18.68
C GLN A 133 11.95 15.27 18.30
N SER A 134 10.66 15.22 17.97
CA SER A 134 9.91 16.39 17.52
C SER A 134 9.27 17.12 18.71
N PRO A 135 9.72 18.36 19.05
CA PRO A 135 9.17 19.10 20.19
C PRO A 135 7.78 19.68 19.92
N LEU A 136 7.38 19.77 18.64
CA LEU A 136 6.14 20.42 18.21
C LEU A 136 5.09 19.44 17.70
N TYR A 137 5.52 18.29 17.16
CA TYR A 137 4.64 17.35 16.47
C TYR A 137 4.63 15.98 17.12
N GLN A 138 3.48 15.32 17.07
CA GLN A 138 3.27 13.95 17.53
C GLN A 138 2.50 13.16 16.47
N ILE A 139 2.81 11.88 16.38
CA ILE A 139 2.14 10.90 15.52
C ILE A 139 1.81 9.61 16.28
N GLU A 140 2.34 9.38 17.48
CA GLU A 140 2.15 8.12 18.20
C GLU A 140 0.69 7.99 18.69
N SER A 141 -0.07 7.18 17.96
CA SER A 141 -1.39 6.69 18.39
C SER A 141 -1.59 5.28 17.87
N GLU A 142 -2.39 4.49 18.58
CA GLU A 142 -2.69 3.11 18.17
C GLU A 142 -3.32 3.05 16.78
N SER A 143 -4.24 3.97 16.48
CA SER A 143 -4.87 4.08 15.16
C SER A 143 -3.85 4.40 14.07
N ASN A 144 -2.94 5.34 14.32
CA ASN A 144 -1.90 5.73 13.36
C ASN A 144 -0.91 4.57 13.10
N ILE A 145 -0.52 3.83 14.14
CA ILE A 145 0.35 2.66 14.01
C ILE A 145 -0.36 1.59 13.19
N VAL A 146 -1.62 1.28 13.48
CA VAL A 146 -2.41 0.28 12.72
C VAL A 146 -2.55 0.67 11.25
N GLU A 147 -2.94 1.91 10.96
CA GLU A 147 -3.09 2.40 9.58
C GLU A 147 -1.76 2.27 8.80
N THR A 148 -0.64 2.56 9.47
CA THR A 148 0.70 2.45 8.89
C THR A 148 1.09 0.99 8.66
N VAL A 149 0.83 0.08 9.60
CA VAL A 149 1.07 -1.36 9.41
C VAL A 149 0.31 -1.86 8.18
N LEU A 150 -0.98 -1.53 8.07
CA LEU A 150 -1.80 -1.91 6.91
C LEU A 150 -1.25 -1.33 5.60
N PHE A 151 -0.81 -0.07 5.63
CA PHE A 151 -0.17 0.57 4.48
C PHE A 151 1.12 -0.14 4.05
N LEU A 152 2.03 -0.44 4.99
CA LEU A 152 3.28 -1.14 4.68
C LEU A 152 3.03 -2.55 4.15
N VAL A 153 2.07 -3.28 4.74
CA VAL A 153 1.64 -4.60 4.23
C VAL A 153 1.10 -4.48 2.80
N SER A 154 0.31 -3.44 2.50
CA SER A 154 -0.20 -3.22 1.15
C SER A 154 0.92 -2.95 0.14
N ILE A 155 1.96 -2.21 0.54
CA ILE A 155 3.14 -1.98 -0.29
C ILE A 155 3.89 -3.30 -0.50
N GLN A 156 4.18 -4.05 0.56
CA GLN A 156 4.91 -5.31 0.46
C GLN A 156 4.17 -6.31 -0.43
N ASN A 157 2.84 -6.42 -0.30
CA ASN A 157 2.03 -7.27 -1.16
C ASN A 157 2.01 -6.80 -2.62
N ASN A 158 2.14 -5.49 -2.88
CA ASN A 158 2.17 -4.93 -4.24
C ASN A 158 3.58 -4.94 -4.87
N LEU A 159 4.65 -4.86 -4.07
CA LEU A 159 6.04 -4.99 -4.53
C LEU A 159 6.35 -6.41 -5.03
N ASP A 160 5.59 -7.41 -4.59
CA ASP A 160 5.75 -8.79 -5.02
C ASP A 160 4.94 -9.12 -6.30
N VAL A 161 4.24 -8.16 -6.91
CA VAL A 161 3.53 -8.36 -8.18
C VAL A 161 4.48 -8.14 -9.36
N LYS A 162 4.84 -9.22 -10.04
CA LYS A 162 5.66 -9.18 -11.24
C LYS A 162 4.83 -8.94 -12.48
N LYS A 163 5.24 -7.97 -13.30
CA LYS A 163 4.65 -7.71 -14.62
C LYS A 163 5.25 -8.66 -15.63
N ILE A 164 4.41 -9.55 -16.15
CA ILE A 164 4.83 -10.62 -17.06
C ILE A 164 4.21 -10.37 -18.42
N LEU A 165 5.01 -10.51 -19.46
CA LEU A 165 4.51 -10.59 -20.82
C LEU A 165 4.35 -12.07 -21.20
N LEU A 166 3.16 -12.45 -21.65
CA LEU A 166 2.86 -13.79 -22.14
C LEU A 166 2.67 -13.76 -23.65
N PHE A 167 3.40 -14.60 -24.36
CA PHE A 167 3.23 -14.83 -25.78
C PHE A 167 3.00 -16.32 -26.04
N THR A 168 2.11 -16.63 -26.98
CA THR A 168 1.98 -17.97 -27.55
C THR A 168 1.67 -17.89 -29.03
N ASN A 169 2.29 -18.76 -29.82
CA ASN A 169 2.01 -18.83 -31.25
C ASN A 169 0.73 -19.63 -31.59
N LYS A 170 0.01 -20.14 -30.58
CA LYS A 170 -1.19 -20.99 -30.73
C LYS A 170 -2.50 -20.20 -30.79
N GLY A 171 -2.42 -18.88 -30.67
CA GLY A 171 -3.54 -17.96 -30.83
C GLY A 171 -4.32 -17.65 -29.55
N PRO A 172 -5.40 -16.84 -29.66
CA PRO A 172 -6.04 -16.21 -28.50
C PRO A 172 -6.68 -17.18 -27.51
N THR A 173 -7.29 -18.27 -28.01
CA THR A 173 -7.90 -19.30 -27.14
C THR A 173 -6.85 -19.94 -26.24
N TRP A 174 -5.66 -20.23 -26.78
CA TRP A 174 -4.57 -20.81 -26.01
C TRP A 174 -3.95 -19.80 -25.04
N THR A 175 -3.87 -18.54 -25.47
CA THR A 175 -3.43 -17.42 -24.62
C THR A 175 -4.31 -17.32 -23.37
N ASN A 176 -5.63 -17.31 -23.54
CA ASN A 176 -6.59 -17.25 -22.43
C ASN A 176 -6.45 -18.46 -21.49
N PHE A 177 -6.31 -19.66 -22.05
CA PHE A 177 -6.06 -20.87 -21.26
C PHE A 177 -4.80 -20.74 -20.40
N LEU A 178 -3.68 -20.29 -20.98
CA LEU A 178 -2.43 -20.10 -20.24
C LEU A 178 -2.55 -18.99 -19.18
N VAL A 179 -3.23 -17.89 -19.47
CA VAL A 179 -3.53 -16.84 -18.49
C VAL A 179 -4.26 -17.40 -17.29
N ASP A 180 -5.31 -18.19 -17.51
CA ASP A 180 -6.11 -18.79 -16.44
C ASP A 180 -5.29 -19.78 -15.61
N VAL A 181 -4.47 -20.61 -16.25
CA VAL A 181 -3.57 -21.56 -15.58
C VAL A 181 -2.55 -20.83 -14.70
N LEU A 182 -1.90 -19.79 -15.23
CA LEU A 182 -0.91 -19.01 -14.49
C LEU A 182 -1.54 -18.22 -13.34
N ARG A 183 -2.72 -17.61 -13.56
CA ARG A 183 -3.46 -16.92 -12.50
C ARG A 183 -3.97 -17.86 -11.43
N ALA A 184 -4.40 -19.07 -11.77
CA ALA A 184 -4.79 -20.07 -10.78
C ALA A 184 -3.60 -20.49 -9.91
N LYS A 185 -2.39 -20.57 -10.48
CA LYS A 185 -1.18 -20.99 -9.76
C LYS A 185 -0.54 -19.88 -8.92
N PHE A 186 -0.40 -18.68 -9.49
CA PHE A 186 0.38 -17.59 -8.88
C PHE A 186 -0.50 -16.45 -8.35
N GLY A 187 -1.77 -16.40 -8.73
CA GLY A 187 -2.75 -15.45 -8.21
C GLY A 187 -2.30 -14.01 -8.39
N ARG A 188 -2.27 -13.28 -7.27
CA ARG A 188 -1.95 -11.86 -7.24
C ARG A 188 -0.46 -11.56 -7.39
N LYS A 189 0.44 -12.56 -7.37
CA LYS A 189 1.89 -12.35 -7.54
C LYS A 189 2.28 -11.94 -8.96
N ILE A 190 1.35 -11.99 -9.91
CA ILE A 190 1.62 -11.71 -11.31
C ILE A 190 0.56 -10.78 -11.91
N GLU A 191 1.02 -9.87 -12.76
CA GLU A 191 0.20 -9.08 -13.67
C GLU A 191 0.58 -9.50 -15.09
N ILE A 192 -0.34 -10.19 -15.78
CA ILE A 192 -0.07 -10.73 -17.12
C ILE A 192 -0.56 -9.74 -18.18
N GLN A 193 0.34 -9.33 -19.06
CA GLN A 193 0.05 -8.71 -20.35
C GLN A 193 0.22 -9.75 -21.46
N THR A 194 -0.64 -9.75 -22.47
CA THR A 194 -0.63 -10.75 -23.55
C THR A 194 -0.28 -10.10 -24.87
N LEU A 195 0.38 -10.87 -25.74
CA LEU A 195 0.61 -10.53 -27.14
C LEU A 195 -0.11 -11.52 -28.05
N ASP A 196 -0.84 -11.00 -29.02
CA ASP A 196 -1.45 -11.82 -30.06
C ASP A 196 -0.46 -12.12 -31.19
N TYR A 197 0.48 -11.20 -31.45
CA TYR A 197 1.50 -11.33 -32.48
C TYR A 197 2.88 -10.92 -31.98
N LEU A 198 3.93 -11.62 -32.46
CA LEU A 198 5.31 -11.35 -32.03
C LEU A 198 5.80 -9.95 -32.45
N ASP A 199 5.31 -9.42 -33.57
CA ASP A 199 5.68 -8.09 -34.06
C ASP A 199 5.23 -6.96 -33.12
N GLU A 200 4.22 -7.21 -32.29
CA GLU A 200 3.75 -6.26 -31.27
C GLU A 200 4.74 -6.08 -30.12
N LEU A 201 5.72 -6.98 -29.98
CA LEU A 201 6.80 -6.88 -28.99
C LEU A 201 7.58 -5.56 -29.12
N TYR A 202 7.71 -5.04 -30.34
CA TYR A 202 8.37 -3.76 -30.62
C TYR A 202 7.54 -2.54 -30.21
N ALA A 203 6.23 -2.69 -30.04
CA ALA A 203 5.33 -1.63 -29.61
C ALA A 203 5.18 -1.55 -28.08
N ILE A 204 5.59 -2.59 -27.35
CA ILE A 204 5.49 -2.66 -25.89
C ILE A 204 6.72 -2.03 -25.22
N ASP A 205 6.47 -1.22 -24.19
CA ASP A 205 7.53 -0.76 -23.30
C ASP A 205 7.99 -1.88 -22.36
N LEU A 206 8.93 -2.69 -22.85
CA LEU A 206 9.56 -3.78 -22.10
C LEU A 206 10.22 -3.32 -20.80
N ARG A 207 10.50 -2.02 -20.59
CA ARG A 207 11.06 -1.53 -19.32
C ARG A 207 10.14 -1.83 -18.14
N THR A 208 8.84 -1.86 -18.38
CA THR A 208 7.81 -2.12 -17.36
C THR A 208 7.56 -3.60 -17.11
N ILE A 209 8.11 -4.50 -17.94
CA ILE A 209 7.98 -5.96 -17.83
C ILE A 209 9.17 -6.51 -17.05
N ASP A 210 8.91 -7.37 -16.07
CA ASP A 210 9.96 -8.06 -15.29
C ASP A 210 10.60 -9.20 -16.10
N PHE A 211 9.78 -10.07 -16.70
CA PHE A 211 10.22 -11.16 -17.57
C PHE A 211 9.10 -11.61 -18.52
N VAL A 212 9.46 -12.42 -19.51
CA VAL A 212 8.57 -12.91 -20.56
C VAL A 212 8.38 -14.41 -20.42
N ILE A 213 7.15 -14.89 -20.60
CA ILE A 213 6.79 -16.29 -20.70
C ILE A 213 6.37 -16.57 -22.14
N SER A 214 6.92 -17.62 -22.74
CA SER A 214 6.59 -18.00 -24.12
C SER A 214 6.59 -19.50 -24.31
N ASP A 215 5.73 -20.02 -25.20
CA ASP A 215 5.79 -21.42 -25.65
C ASP A 215 6.75 -21.65 -26.83
N THR A 216 7.43 -20.58 -27.26
CA THR A 216 8.41 -20.56 -28.34
C THR A 216 9.62 -19.72 -27.95
N GLU A 217 10.79 -20.06 -28.50
CA GLU A 217 11.98 -19.24 -28.33
C GLU A 217 11.80 -17.90 -29.07
N ILE A 218 12.18 -16.81 -28.40
CA ILE A 218 12.13 -15.46 -28.95
C ILE A 218 13.57 -14.94 -29.02
N GLU A 219 14.08 -14.79 -30.24
CA GLU A 219 15.43 -14.27 -30.44
C GLU A 219 15.53 -12.79 -30.03
N LYS A 220 16.69 -12.41 -29.47
CA LYS A 220 17.07 -11.00 -29.20
C LYS A 220 16.16 -10.27 -28.20
N LEU A 221 15.66 -10.97 -27.19
CA LEU A 221 14.92 -10.34 -26.09
C LEU A 221 15.88 -9.74 -25.03
N THR A 222 15.64 -8.49 -24.63
CA THR A 222 16.43 -7.80 -23.59
C THR A 222 16.02 -8.15 -22.17
N LYS A 223 14.91 -8.88 -22.02
CA LYS A 223 14.34 -9.33 -20.76
C LYS A 223 14.52 -10.83 -20.60
N PRO A 224 14.55 -11.35 -19.36
CA PRO A 224 14.58 -12.78 -19.13
C PRO A 224 13.38 -13.46 -19.81
N LEU A 225 13.64 -14.59 -20.48
CA LEU A 225 12.63 -15.41 -21.14
C LEU A 225 12.51 -16.75 -20.41
N VAL A 226 11.29 -17.11 -20.03
CA VAL A 226 10.94 -18.45 -19.56
C VAL A 226 10.20 -19.15 -20.68
N VAL A 227 10.88 -20.10 -21.32
CA VAL A 227 10.26 -20.94 -22.35
C VAL A 227 9.53 -22.08 -21.65
N ILE A 228 8.22 -22.14 -21.83
CA ILE A 228 7.34 -23.14 -21.23
C ILE A 228 6.90 -24.15 -22.28
N THR A 229 6.56 -25.35 -21.83
CA THR A 229 5.84 -26.28 -22.69
C THR A 229 4.40 -25.79 -22.91
N PRO A 230 3.74 -26.14 -24.02
CA PRO A 230 2.39 -25.65 -24.28
C PRO A 230 1.37 -26.01 -23.20
N LEU A 231 1.59 -27.11 -22.50
CA LEU A 231 0.88 -27.49 -21.28
C LEU A 231 1.88 -27.41 -20.12
N PRO A 232 1.90 -26.29 -19.36
CA PRO A 232 2.95 -26.04 -18.38
C PRO A 232 3.13 -27.20 -17.39
N SER A 233 4.34 -27.71 -17.33
CA SER A 233 4.76 -28.76 -16.41
C SER A 233 5.09 -28.20 -15.02
N ILE A 234 5.29 -29.08 -14.04
CA ILE A 234 5.77 -28.68 -12.71
C ILE A 234 7.12 -27.94 -12.82
N ARG A 235 7.98 -28.36 -13.75
CA ARG A 235 9.26 -27.69 -14.00
C ARG A 235 9.05 -26.26 -14.46
N ASP A 236 8.13 -26.05 -15.40
CA ASP A 236 7.80 -24.72 -15.92
C ASP A 236 7.29 -23.82 -14.78
N PHE A 237 6.41 -24.33 -13.93
CA PHE A 237 5.92 -23.57 -12.77
C PHE A 237 7.03 -23.23 -11.77
N ASN A 238 7.95 -24.16 -11.49
CA ASN A 238 9.05 -23.91 -10.58
C ASN A 238 10.00 -22.82 -11.12
N THR A 239 10.31 -22.87 -12.42
CA THR A 239 11.14 -21.83 -13.06
C THR A 239 10.45 -20.47 -13.03
N ILE A 240 9.14 -20.40 -13.27
CA ILE A 240 8.38 -19.15 -13.11
C ILE A 240 8.45 -18.67 -11.65
N GLU A 241 8.26 -19.56 -10.68
CA GLU A 241 8.31 -19.22 -9.26
C GLU A 241 9.67 -18.64 -8.83
N GLU A 242 10.78 -19.21 -9.31
CA GLU A 242 12.13 -18.66 -9.09
C GLU A 242 12.26 -17.22 -9.62
N MET A 243 11.67 -16.94 -10.79
CA MET A 243 11.64 -15.60 -11.37
C MET A 243 10.78 -14.62 -10.56
N LEU A 244 9.74 -15.10 -9.89
CA LEU A 244 8.91 -14.28 -8.99
C LEU A 244 9.64 -13.89 -7.70
N VAL A 245 10.49 -14.79 -7.17
CA VAL A 245 11.21 -14.59 -5.90
C VAL A 245 12.47 -13.73 -6.09
N ASN A 246 13.07 -13.71 -7.28
CA ASN A 246 14.26 -12.93 -7.58
C ASN A 246 13.97 -11.41 -7.55
N ARG A 247 14.16 -10.81 -6.37
CA ARG A 247 14.35 -9.36 -6.23
C ARG A 247 15.65 -8.99 -6.94
N HIS A 248 15.64 -7.85 -7.61
CA HIS A 248 16.87 -7.15 -8.02
C HIS A 248 17.72 -6.85 -6.78
N ALA A 249 18.51 -7.83 -6.32
CA ALA A 249 19.70 -7.58 -5.54
C ALA A 249 20.71 -6.96 -6.51
N LYS A 250 20.59 -5.66 -6.76
CA LYS A 250 21.76 -4.86 -7.14
C LYS A 250 22.76 -5.00 -5.99
N GLY A 251 23.64 -6.00 -6.06
CA GLY A 251 24.73 -6.20 -5.10
C GLY A 251 25.03 -7.63 -4.63
N SER A 252 24.39 -8.70 -5.12
CA SER A 252 24.79 -10.06 -4.71
C SER A 252 25.82 -10.68 -5.67
N PRO A 253 26.99 -11.18 -5.20
CA PRO A 253 28.06 -11.72 -6.05
C PRO A 253 27.71 -13.04 -6.75
N HIS A 254 26.56 -13.65 -6.45
CA HIS A 254 26.26 -15.01 -6.90
C HIS A 254 25.94 -15.15 -8.40
N PHE A 255 25.59 -14.06 -9.09
CA PHE A 255 25.33 -14.12 -10.53
C PHE A 255 26.59 -14.21 -11.40
N TYR A 256 27.77 -13.85 -10.87
CA TYR A 256 29.04 -13.98 -11.60
C TYR A 256 29.63 -15.40 -11.57
N LEU A 257 29.10 -16.29 -10.73
CA LEU A 257 29.63 -17.65 -10.59
C LEU A 257 29.05 -18.65 -11.61
N MET A 258 27.85 -18.42 -12.15
CA MET A 258 27.27 -19.36 -13.13
C MET A 258 27.63 -19.04 -14.58
N GLN A 259 27.97 -17.79 -14.93
CA GLN A 259 28.44 -17.49 -16.29
C GLN A 259 29.90 -17.92 -16.56
N ASN A 260 30.71 -18.17 -15.53
CA ASN A 260 32.11 -18.57 -15.69
C ASN A 260 32.35 -20.09 -15.62
N LEU A 261 31.34 -20.88 -15.22
CA LEU A 261 31.43 -22.34 -15.19
C LEU A 261 31.10 -22.97 -16.55
N ASP A 262 30.26 -22.33 -17.37
CA ASP A 262 29.90 -22.82 -18.71
C ASP A 262 30.88 -22.38 -19.82
N GLN A 263 31.96 -21.69 -19.47
CA GLN A 263 33.04 -21.33 -20.41
C GLN A 263 34.32 -22.15 -20.23
N ASN A 264 34.33 -23.14 -19.33
CA ASN A 264 35.52 -23.97 -19.05
C ASN A 264 35.23 -25.49 -19.01
N LEU A 265 34.22 -25.97 -19.74
CA LEU A 265 34.01 -27.40 -20.01
C LEU A 265 33.71 -27.65 -21.49
#